data_AF-A0A969JPV0-F1
#
_entry.id   AF-A0A969JPV0-F1
#
_cell.length_a   1.000
_cell.length_b   1.000
_cell.length_c   1.000
_cell.angle_alpha   90.00
_cell.angle_beta   90.00
_cell.angle_gamma   90.00
#
_symmetry.space_group_name_H-M   'P 1'
#
loop_
_entity.id
_entity.type
_entity.pdbx_description
1 polymer ?
#
loop_
_entity_poly.entity_id
_entity_poly.type
_entity_poly.pdbx_seq_one_letter_code
_entity_poly.pdbx_strand_id
1 'polypeptide(L)'
;MPPCWQDGTIIDVPIYQTPVIIATVDSRFVISWIDERILPDLNTDIGYAVYNSDGTELSPLDDLKNGNPGFDRYGEPRLLELSGQRLLITYSIFEPSSGKFTPGFEVYSIDPNDYGKEIQIDESLSGMRRYETLTV
;
A
#
# COMPACT_ATOMS: atom_id res chain seq x y z
N MET A 1 -31.90 -22.32 -3.02
CA MET A 1 -31.00 -21.35 -3.70
C MET A 1 -29.74 -22.09 -4.08
N PRO A 2 -29.33 -22.11 -5.36
CA PRO A 2 -28.02 -22.64 -5.73
C PRO A 2 -26.92 -21.73 -5.15
N PRO A 3 -25.75 -22.27 -4.75
CA PRO A 3 -24.61 -21.44 -4.41
C PRO A 3 -24.16 -20.65 -5.65
N CYS A 4 -23.91 -19.35 -5.48
CA CYS A 4 -23.66 -18.36 -6.53
C CYS A 4 -22.31 -18.49 -7.27
N TRP A 5 -21.63 -19.64 -7.18
CA TRP A 5 -20.24 -19.81 -7.62
C TRP A 5 -20.09 -20.73 -8.85
N GLN A 6 -21.14 -20.87 -9.67
CA GLN A 6 -21.20 -21.86 -10.75
C GLN A 6 -20.99 -21.32 -12.17
N ASP A 7 -20.58 -20.07 -12.33
CA ASP A 7 -20.12 -19.59 -13.63
C ASP A 7 -18.63 -19.34 -13.54
N GLY A 8 -17.84 -19.89 -14.47
CA GLY A 8 -16.37 -19.81 -14.48
C GLY A 8 -15.82 -18.40 -14.75
N THR A 9 -16.59 -17.37 -14.41
CA THR A 9 -16.14 -15.99 -14.37
C THR A 9 -15.19 -15.83 -13.19
N ILE A 10 -13.97 -15.39 -13.47
CA ILE A 10 -13.04 -14.93 -12.45
C ILE A 10 -13.72 -13.74 -11.77
N ILE A 11 -14.16 -13.93 -10.53
CA ILE A 11 -14.78 -12.86 -9.75
C ILE A 11 -13.63 -12.07 -9.12
N ASP A 12 -13.57 -10.79 -9.47
CA ASP A 12 -12.71 -9.80 -8.80
C ASP A 12 -13.24 -9.57 -7.38
N VAL A 13 -12.97 -10.51 -6.47
CA VAL A 13 -13.27 -10.36 -5.04
C VAL A 13 -11.99 -9.88 -4.36
N PRO A 14 -11.97 -8.66 -3.82
CA PRO A 14 -10.83 -8.19 -3.06
C PRO A 14 -10.71 -8.97 -1.75
N ILE A 15 -9.50 -9.37 -1.42
CA ILE A 15 -9.13 -9.99 -0.14
C ILE A 15 -8.23 -9.00 0.60
N TYR A 16 -8.75 -8.42 1.67
CA TYR A 16 -7.99 -7.52 2.52
C TYR A 16 -7.24 -8.28 3.62
N GLN A 17 -5.92 -8.13 3.66
CA GLN A 17 -5.07 -8.90 4.58
C GLN A 17 -4.09 -8.02 5.36
N THR A 18 -3.60 -8.55 6.48
CA THR A 18 -2.48 -8.00 7.24
C THR A 18 -2.67 -6.51 7.65
N PRO A 19 -3.79 -6.15 8.30
CA PRO A 19 -4.02 -4.77 8.67
C PRO A 19 -2.97 -4.28 9.68
N VAL A 20 -2.51 -3.05 9.49
CA VAL A 20 -1.62 -2.32 10.39
C VAL A 20 -2.25 -0.97 10.71
N ILE A 21 -2.15 -0.53 11.96
CA ILE A 21 -2.75 0.71 12.45
C ILE A 21 -1.75 1.53 13.24
N ILE A 22 -1.81 2.84 13.09
CA ILE A 22 -1.13 3.80 13.98
C ILE A 22 -2.11 4.90 14.40
N ALA A 23 -1.92 5.42 15.61
CA ALA A 23 -2.56 6.67 16.04
C ALA A 23 -1.71 7.85 15.60
N THR A 24 -2.35 8.96 15.24
CA THR A 24 -1.66 10.21 14.91
C THR A 24 -1.62 11.15 16.11
N VAL A 25 -0.71 12.12 16.12
CA VAL A 25 -0.58 13.12 17.20
C VAL A 25 -1.82 14.00 17.38
N ASP A 26 -2.66 14.11 16.35
CA ASP A 26 -3.88 14.94 16.34
C ASP A 26 -5.17 14.15 16.55
N SER A 27 -5.08 12.97 17.19
CA SER A 27 -6.23 12.15 17.59
C SER A 27 -7.04 11.58 16.42
N ARG A 28 -6.36 11.27 15.32
CA ARG A 28 -6.85 10.43 14.22
C ARG A 28 -6.11 9.08 14.27
N PHE A 29 -6.46 8.18 13.37
CA PHE A 29 -5.69 6.97 13.14
C PHE A 29 -5.60 6.65 11.66
N VAL A 30 -4.53 5.96 11.29
CA VAL A 30 -4.31 5.47 9.92
C VAL A 30 -4.31 3.97 9.95
N ILE A 31 -5.06 3.35 9.04
CA ILE A 31 -5.00 1.90 8.78
C ILE A 31 -4.38 1.70 7.40
N SER A 32 -3.56 0.66 7.27
CA SER A 32 -3.10 0.14 5.99
C SER A 32 -3.26 -1.38 5.93
N TRP A 33 -3.49 -1.92 4.75
CA TRP A 33 -3.72 -3.34 4.51
C TRP A 33 -3.15 -3.72 3.14
N ILE A 34 -3.04 -5.03 2.91
CA ILE A 34 -2.80 -5.59 1.59
C ILE A 34 -4.16 -5.75 0.92
N ASP A 35 -4.34 -5.19 -0.28
CA ASP A 35 -5.44 -5.50 -1.19
C ASP A 35 -4.97 -6.56 -2.18
N GLU A 36 -5.42 -7.79 -1.99
CA GLU A 36 -5.15 -8.90 -2.90
C GLU A 36 -6.36 -9.16 -3.78
N ARG A 37 -6.21 -8.99 -5.09
CA ARG A 37 -7.26 -9.26 -6.07
C ARG A 37 -6.92 -10.48 -6.92
N ILE A 38 -7.83 -11.44 -6.96
CA ILE A 38 -7.71 -12.66 -7.78
C ILE A 38 -8.27 -12.35 -9.18
N LEU A 39 -7.49 -11.63 -9.97
CA LEU A 39 -7.68 -11.45 -11.41
C LEU A 39 -6.97 -12.61 -12.15
N PRO A 40 -7.03 -12.71 -13.50
CA PRO A 40 -6.33 -13.79 -14.24
C PRO A 40 -4.86 -13.95 -13.85
N ASP A 41 -4.25 -12.86 -13.37
CA ASP A 41 -2.97 -12.84 -12.68
C ASP A 41 -3.13 -12.22 -11.28
N LEU A 42 -2.44 -12.79 -10.28
CA LEU A 42 -2.44 -12.26 -8.91
C LEU A 42 -1.85 -10.85 -8.88
N ASN A 43 -2.61 -9.90 -8.35
CA ASN A 43 -2.15 -8.55 -8.05
C ASN A 43 -2.30 -8.30 -6.54
N THR A 44 -1.23 -7.83 -5.89
CA THR A 44 -1.29 -7.38 -4.50
C THR A 44 -0.85 -5.93 -4.43
N ASP A 45 -1.72 -5.07 -3.93
CA ASP A 45 -1.44 -3.68 -3.64
C ASP A 45 -1.53 -3.41 -2.13
N ILE A 46 -1.16 -2.21 -1.72
CA ILE A 46 -1.29 -1.71 -0.37
C ILE A 46 -2.30 -0.57 -0.40
N GLY A 47 -3.35 -0.71 0.39
CA GLY A 47 -4.29 0.36 0.66
C GLY A 47 -3.94 1.08 1.96
N TYR A 48 -4.38 2.32 2.09
CA TYR A 48 -4.43 3.01 3.37
C TYR A 48 -5.63 3.95 3.45
N ALA A 49 -6.06 4.25 4.67
CA ALA A 49 -7.10 5.23 4.95
C ALA A 49 -6.87 5.91 6.30
N VAL A 50 -7.27 7.18 6.38
CA VAL A 50 -7.21 8.00 7.59
C VAL A 50 -8.62 8.16 8.15
N TYR A 51 -8.75 7.99 9.48
CA TYR A 51 -10.00 8.07 10.20
C TYR A 51 -9.89 9.03 11.39
N ASN A 52 -10.99 9.69 11.72
CA ASN A 52 -11.16 10.35 13.01
C ASN A 52 -11.17 9.33 14.15
N SER A 53 -10.94 9.79 15.39
CA SER A 53 -11.06 8.94 16.59
C SER A 53 -12.46 8.36 16.82
N ASP A 54 -13.50 8.91 16.20
CA ASP A 54 -14.86 8.37 16.21
C ASP A 54 -15.10 7.30 15.12
N GLY A 55 -14.10 7.01 14.30
CA GLY A 55 -14.18 6.05 13.19
C GLY A 55 -14.72 6.63 11.88
N THR A 56 -14.97 7.94 11.80
CA THR A 56 -15.35 8.59 10.54
C THR A 56 -14.18 8.60 9.58
N GLU A 57 -14.37 8.11 8.36
CA GLU A 57 -13.37 8.14 7.29
C GLU A 57 -13.11 9.58 6.83
N LEU A 58 -11.84 9.95 6.70
CA LEU A 58 -11.41 11.30 6.33
C LEU A 58 -10.74 11.36 4.95
N SER A 59 -10.07 10.30 4.54
CA SER A 59 -9.46 10.18 3.22
C SER A 59 -10.11 9.04 2.45
N PRO A 60 -10.39 9.19 1.15
CA PRO A 60 -10.83 8.08 0.34
C PRO A 60 -9.74 7.00 0.29
N LEU A 61 -10.20 5.73 0.25
CA LEU A 61 -9.40 4.55 -0.09
C LEU A 61 -8.58 4.82 -1.36
N ASP A 62 -7.26 4.86 -1.24
CA ASP A 62 -6.37 5.02 -2.37
C ASP A 62 -5.50 3.76 -2.52
N ASP A 63 -5.51 3.19 -3.72
CA ASP A 63 -4.63 2.09 -4.13
C ASP A 63 -3.23 2.72 -4.36
N LEU A 64 -2.28 2.45 -3.46
CA LEU A 64 -0.96 3.11 -3.45
C LEU A 64 -0.17 2.86 -4.73
N LYS A 65 -0.31 1.67 -5.29
CA LYS A 65 0.37 1.24 -6.50
C LYS A 65 -0.68 0.59 -7.37
N ASN A 66 -1.13 1.32 -8.39
CA ASN A 66 -1.78 0.74 -9.58
C ASN A 66 -0.81 -0.25 -10.27
N GLY A 67 -0.47 -1.34 -9.59
CA GLY A 67 0.55 -2.31 -9.93
C GLY A 67 0.12 -3.06 -11.17
N ASN A 68 1.09 -3.47 -11.98
CA ASN A 68 0.79 -4.23 -13.17
C ASN A 68 0.40 -5.66 -12.74
N PRO A 69 -0.82 -6.13 -13.04
CA PRO A 69 -1.24 -7.48 -12.68
C PRO A 69 -0.22 -8.52 -13.16
N GLY A 70 0.16 -9.45 -12.29
CA GLY A 70 1.12 -10.51 -12.59
C GLY A 70 2.60 -10.11 -12.50
N PHE A 71 2.93 -8.83 -12.34
CA PHE A 71 4.31 -8.34 -12.25
C PHE A 71 4.66 -7.78 -10.89
N ASP A 72 3.80 -6.92 -10.34
CA ASP A 72 4.10 -6.24 -9.09
C ASP A 72 3.31 -6.90 -7.95
N ARG A 73 4.01 -7.24 -6.87
CA ARG A 73 3.38 -7.75 -5.65
C ARG A 73 3.92 -6.98 -4.45
N TYR A 74 3.06 -6.16 -3.88
CA TYR A 74 3.36 -5.39 -2.67
C TYR A 74 2.82 -6.11 -1.44
N GLY A 75 3.51 -6.00 -0.31
CA GLY A 75 3.09 -6.65 0.92
C GLY A 75 3.73 -6.09 2.17
N GLU A 76 3.24 -6.58 3.32
CA GLU A 76 3.77 -6.30 4.65
C GLU A 76 3.89 -4.80 4.99
N PRO A 77 2.81 -4.01 4.84
CA PRO A 77 2.89 -2.58 5.12
C PRO A 77 3.32 -2.32 6.56
N ARG A 78 4.07 -1.24 6.76
CA ARG A 78 4.39 -0.66 8.07
C ARG A 78 4.19 0.84 7.98
N LEU A 79 3.68 1.41 9.07
CA LEU A 79 3.30 2.81 9.14
C LEU A 79 4.12 3.53 10.21
N LEU A 80 4.49 4.77 9.91
CA LEU A 80 5.07 5.70 10.87
C LEU A 80 4.59 7.11 10.57
N GLU A 81 4.02 7.79 11.56
CA GLU A 81 3.79 9.22 11.45
C GLU A 81 5.13 9.97 11.57
N LEU A 82 5.39 10.83 10.60
CA LEU A 82 6.47 11.80 10.58
C LEU A 82 5.94 13.18 10.96
N SER A 83 6.84 14.06 11.39
CA SER A 83 6.49 15.45 11.70
C SER A 83 5.83 16.16 10.52
N GLY A 84 4.89 17.07 10.81
CA GLY A 84 4.25 17.91 9.80
C GLY A 84 3.13 17.20 9.04
N GLN A 85 2.38 16.31 9.70
CA GLN A 85 1.25 15.57 9.14
C GLN A 85 1.65 14.76 7.91
N ARG A 86 2.75 13.99 8.03
CA ARG A 86 3.22 13.12 6.96
C ARG A 86 3.24 11.69 7.45
N LEU A 87 2.90 10.76 6.58
CA LEU A 87 2.87 9.34 6.84
C LEU A 87 3.95 8.66 6.02
N LEU A 88 4.89 7.98 6.66
CA LEU A 88 5.78 7.04 6.00
C LEU A 88 5.09 5.68 5.94
N ILE A 89 4.99 5.12 4.74
CA ILE A 89 4.56 3.75 4.49
C ILE A 89 5.78 3.00 3.95
N THR A 90 6.19 1.93 4.63
CA THR A 90 7.20 1.00 4.11
C THR A 90 6.57 -0.35 3.81
N TYR A 91 7.14 -1.04 2.82
CA TYR A 91 6.56 -2.29 2.31
C TYR A 91 7.60 -3.16 1.63
N SER A 92 7.25 -4.42 1.41
CA SER A 92 8.01 -5.39 0.63
C SER A 92 7.50 -5.39 -0.81
N ILE A 93 8.42 -5.35 -1.77
CA ILE A 93 8.16 -5.49 -3.22
C ILE A 93 8.70 -6.86 -3.63
N PHE A 94 7.83 -7.74 -4.10
CA PHE A 94 8.23 -9.03 -4.65
C PHE A 94 8.34 -8.94 -6.17
N GLU A 95 9.50 -9.33 -6.71
CA GLU A 95 9.77 -9.41 -8.14
C GLU A 95 9.62 -10.86 -8.62
N PRO A 96 8.54 -11.22 -9.35
CA PRO A 96 8.26 -12.61 -9.72
C PRO A 96 9.32 -13.24 -10.62
N SER A 97 9.98 -12.44 -11.45
CA SER A 97 11.01 -12.92 -12.38
C SER A 97 12.28 -13.41 -11.66
N SER A 98 12.62 -12.83 -10.51
CA SER A 98 13.82 -13.14 -9.74
C SER A 98 13.52 -13.87 -8.42
N GLY A 99 12.27 -13.85 -7.96
CA GLY A 99 11.84 -14.38 -6.66
C GLY A 99 12.35 -13.55 -5.47
N LYS A 100 12.86 -12.33 -5.71
CA LYS A 100 13.45 -11.47 -4.66
C LYS A 100 12.41 -10.55 -4.04
N PHE A 101 12.65 -10.22 -2.77
CA PHE A 101 11.97 -9.16 -2.06
C PHE A 101 12.91 -7.96 -1.90
N THR A 102 12.43 -6.76 -2.21
CA THR A 102 13.13 -5.50 -1.98
C THR A 102 12.28 -4.55 -1.13
N PRO A 103 12.88 -3.70 -0.28
CA PRO A 103 12.12 -2.73 0.48
C PRO A 103 11.68 -1.56 -0.41
N GLY A 104 10.41 -1.19 -0.31
CA GLY A 104 9.84 0.04 -0.83
C GLY A 104 9.44 0.98 0.31
N PHE A 105 9.40 2.28 0.00
CA PHE A 105 8.88 3.27 0.93
C PHE A 105 8.34 4.47 0.17
N GLU A 106 7.31 5.09 0.76
CA GLU A 106 6.66 6.30 0.25
C GLU A 106 6.18 7.17 1.41
N VAL A 107 6.07 8.46 1.14
CA VAL A 107 5.61 9.44 2.13
C VAL A 107 4.39 10.14 1.61
N TYR A 108 3.31 10.10 2.39
CA TYR A 108 2.02 10.70 2.06
C TYR A 108 1.69 11.84 3.00
N SER A 109 1.00 12.85 2.48
CA SER A 109 0.36 13.84 3.32
C SER A 109 -0.87 13.23 4.00
N ILE A 110 -0.93 13.41 5.32
CA ILE A 110 -2.12 13.17 6.14
C ILE A 110 -2.67 14.50 6.66
N ASP A 111 -2.36 15.63 6.02
CA ASP A 111 -3.01 16.91 6.32
C ASP A 111 -4.48 16.85 5.88
N PRO A 112 -5.45 17.25 6.72
CA PRO A 112 -6.86 17.35 6.34
C PRO A 112 -7.16 18.12 5.05
N ASN A 113 -6.27 19.02 4.66
CA ASN A 113 -6.42 19.84 3.45
C ASN A 113 -5.72 19.25 2.22
N ASP A 114 -4.93 18.18 2.38
CA ASP A 114 -4.06 17.62 1.32
C ASP A 114 -3.89 16.10 1.51
N TYR A 115 -4.94 15.38 1.94
CA TYR A 115 -4.90 13.91 2.09
C TYR A 115 -4.55 13.23 0.77
N GLY A 116 -3.93 12.06 0.84
CA GLY A 116 -3.74 11.22 -0.35
C GLY A 116 -2.49 11.58 -1.15
N LYS A 117 -1.97 12.79 -0.99
CA LYS A 117 -0.90 13.29 -1.85
C LYS A 117 0.44 12.72 -1.47
N GLU A 118 1.06 12.02 -2.41
CA GLU A 118 2.45 11.60 -2.33
C GLU A 118 3.37 12.82 -2.27
N ILE A 119 4.23 12.85 -1.26
CA ILE A 119 5.28 13.84 -1.09
C ILE A 119 6.52 13.30 -1.77
N GLN A 120 6.86 13.89 -2.91
CA GLN A 120 8.10 13.57 -3.63
C GLN A 120 9.30 13.91 -2.73
N ILE A 121 10.10 12.89 -2.42
CA ILE A 121 11.34 13.03 -1.66
C ILE A 121 12.44 13.27 -2.68
N ASP A 122 13.33 14.23 -2.42
CA ASP A 122 14.44 14.58 -3.31
C ASP A 122 15.17 13.31 -3.81
N GLU A 123 15.28 13.18 -5.14
CA GLU A 123 15.94 12.08 -5.81
C GLU A 123 17.44 11.98 -5.46
N SER A 124 18.04 13.00 -4.86
CA SER A 124 19.40 12.88 -4.29
C SER A 124 19.50 11.86 -3.14
N LEU A 125 18.38 11.54 -2.48
CA LEU A 125 18.23 10.46 -1.49
C LEU A 125 17.78 9.13 -2.12
N SER A 126 17.41 9.13 -3.40
CA SER A 126 17.02 7.93 -4.16
C SER A 126 18.19 7.00 -4.51
N GLY A 127 19.39 7.28 -3.99
CA GLY A 127 20.49 6.30 -3.93
C GLY A 127 20.13 5.00 -3.18
N MET A 128 19.00 4.96 -2.46
CA MET A 128 18.40 3.73 -1.93
C MET A 128 17.53 2.94 -2.93
N ARG A 129 17.20 3.47 -4.11
CA ARG A 129 16.32 2.81 -5.11
C ARG A 129 17.03 1.91 -6.12
N ARG A 130 18.34 1.67 -6.00
CA ARG A 130 19.03 0.68 -6.84
C ARG A 130 20.28 0.14 -6.15
N TYR A 131 20.14 -0.98 -5.44
CA TYR A 131 21.27 -1.92 -5.40
C TYR A 131 21.33 -2.57 -6.78
N GLU A 132 21.99 -1.89 -7.74
CA GLU A 132 22.46 -2.60 -8.93
C GLU A 132 23.43 -3.67 -8.43
N THR A 133 23.10 -4.92 -8.73
CA THR A 133 23.95 -6.06 -8.41
C THR A 133 25.28 -5.86 -9.14
N LEU A 134 26.34 -5.55 -8.39
CA LEU A 134 27.71 -5.55 -8.92
C LEU A 134 28.06 -7.00 -9.28
N THR A 135 27.92 -7.35 -10.57
CA THR A 135 28.61 -8.52 -11.11
C THR A 135 30.11 -8.22 -11.08
N VAL A 136 30.83 -9.01 -10.28
CA VAL A 136 32.31 -9.05 -10.24
C VAL A 136 32.84 -9.74 -11.49
#